data_AF-A0A8S1ER08-F1
#
_entry.id   AF-A0A8S1ER08-F1
#
_cell.length_a   1.000
_cell.length_b   1.000
_cell.length_c   1.000
_cell.angle_alpha   90.00
_cell.angle_beta   90.00
_cell.angle_gamma   90.00
#
_symmetry.space_group_name_H-M   'P 1'
#
loop_
_entity.id
_entity.type
_entity.pdbx_description
1 polymer ?
#
loop_
_entity_poly.entity_id
_entity_poly.type
_entity_poly.pdbx_seq_one_letter_code
_entity_poly.pdbx_strand_id
1 'polypeptide(L)'
;MQLKWVIILISFCFSIVFSQSNIVEIQIPTATWLSWSDWSTCSDECGSCGVQLRTRTCLTTEPGCSCQGSSTGVQYCNLNICRYPRTTCCNNFRVTTYQGKFACLSASTVG
;
A
#
# COMPACT_ATOMS: atom_id res chain seq x y z
N MET A 1 -49.19 8.00 4.39
CA MET A 1 -48.31 9.14 4.06
C MET A 1 -47.47 9.49 5.27
N GLN A 2 -46.22 9.01 5.33
CA GLN A 2 -45.09 9.85 5.73
C GLN A 2 -43.84 9.30 5.03
N LEU A 3 -43.23 10.20 4.29
CA LEU A 3 -42.18 10.02 3.31
C LEU A 3 -40.84 9.87 4.06
N LYS A 4 -40.25 8.67 4.04
CA LYS A 4 -38.82 8.48 4.36
C LYS A 4 -38.05 8.20 3.06
N TRP A 5 -37.91 9.22 2.21
CA TRP A 5 -36.92 9.21 1.11
C TRP A 5 -35.57 9.66 1.65
N VAL A 6 -35.05 8.87 2.59
CA VAL A 6 -33.73 9.07 3.16
C VAL A 6 -32.77 8.23 2.34
N ILE A 7 -32.09 8.94 1.43
CA ILE A 7 -30.66 8.80 1.18
C ILE A 7 -30.22 7.70 0.19
N ILE A 8 -30.00 8.18 -1.04
CA ILE A 8 -28.86 7.92 -1.93
C ILE A 8 -28.79 6.53 -2.56
N LEU A 9 -29.11 6.53 -3.86
CA LEU A 9 -28.60 5.67 -4.93
C LEU A 9 -27.47 4.73 -4.50
N ILE A 10 -27.87 3.49 -4.29
CA ILE A 10 -27.11 2.25 -4.19
C ILE A 10 -25.76 2.39 -4.91
N SER A 11 -24.71 2.69 -4.15
CA SER A 11 -23.36 2.29 -4.54
C SER A 11 -23.32 0.78 -4.37
N PHE A 12 -23.31 0.08 -5.51
CA PHE A 12 -23.28 -1.38 -5.68
C PHE A 12 -21.99 -2.04 -5.14
N CYS A 13 -21.50 -1.59 -3.99
CA CYS A 13 -20.31 -2.14 -3.36
C CYS A 13 -20.43 -2.24 -1.82
N PHE A 14 -21.57 -1.81 -1.24
CA PHE A 14 -21.78 -1.77 0.21
C PHE A 14 -23.19 -2.29 0.54
N SER A 15 -23.32 -3.57 0.87
CA SER A 15 -24.58 -4.16 1.32
C SER A 15 -24.98 -3.60 2.69
N ILE A 16 -26.16 -3.01 2.82
CA ILE A 16 -26.80 -2.71 4.11
C ILE A 16 -27.79 -3.84 4.40
N VAL A 17 -27.48 -4.67 5.38
CA VAL A 17 -28.30 -5.82 5.84
C VAL A 17 -29.56 -5.32 6.55
N PHE A 18 -30.75 -5.80 6.17
CA PHE A 18 -31.94 -5.74 7.00
C PHE A 18 -32.61 -7.12 7.17
N SER A 19 -32.78 -7.46 8.45
CA SER A 19 -33.65 -8.46 9.09
C SER A 19 -33.41 -9.97 8.89
N GLN A 20 -32.85 -10.56 9.96
CA GLN A 20 -33.13 -11.86 10.58
C GLN A 20 -33.78 -12.98 9.73
N SER A 21 -32.95 -13.90 9.27
CA SER A 21 -33.19 -15.35 9.33
C SER A 21 -31.83 -16.07 9.40
N ASN A 22 -31.76 -17.27 10.00
CA ASN A 22 -30.52 -18.04 10.21
C ASN A 22 -29.92 -18.54 8.87
N ILE A 23 -29.33 -17.63 8.11
CA ILE A 23 -28.53 -17.91 6.93
C ILE A 23 -27.15 -17.31 7.19
N VAL A 24 -26.11 -18.15 7.12
CA VAL A 24 -24.72 -17.65 7.13
C VAL A 24 -24.50 -16.97 5.79
N GLU A 25 -24.72 -15.65 5.73
CA GLU A 25 -24.27 -14.86 4.59
C GLU A 25 -22.74 -14.92 4.55
N ILE A 26 -22.20 -15.69 3.62
CA ILE A 26 -20.78 -15.63 3.28
C ILE A 26 -20.60 -14.30 2.55
N GLN A 27 -20.19 -13.26 3.28
CA GLN A 27 -19.86 -11.97 2.68
C GLN A 27 -18.57 -12.14 1.85
N ILE A 28 -18.72 -12.45 0.57
CA ILE A 28 -17.60 -12.42 -0.37
C ILE A 28 -17.41 -10.95 -0.78
N PRO A 29 -16.31 -10.30 -0.41
CA PRO A 29 -16.01 -8.94 -0.88
C PRO A 29 -16.05 -8.89 -2.42
N THR A 30 -16.83 -7.95 -2.97
CA THR A 30 -17.01 -7.78 -4.42
C THR A 30 -15.73 -7.38 -5.15
N ALA A 31 -14.76 -6.82 -4.42
CA ALA A 31 -13.40 -6.57 -4.87
C ALA A 31 -12.40 -6.83 -3.74
N THR A 32 -11.37 -7.64 -3.99
CA THR A 32 -10.33 -7.98 -3.00
C THR A 32 -8.94 -7.94 -3.61
N TRP A 33 -8.01 -7.35 -2.87
CA TRP A 33 -6.60 -7.42 -3.22
C TRP A 33 -6.04 -8.82 -2.98
N LEU A 34 -5.38 -9.38 -3.98
CA LEU A 34 -4.46 -10.47 -3.76
C LEU A 34 -3.25 -10.01 -2.93
N SER A 35 -2.53 -10.99 -2.41
CA SER A 35 -1.22 -10.77 -1.80
C SER A 35 -0.33 -9.97 -2.74
N TRP A 36 0.46 -9.08 -2.14
CA TRP A 36 1.52 -8.39 -2.86
C TRP A 36 2.50 -9.41 -3.47
N SER A 37 3.00 -9.09 -4.65
CA SER A 37 4.21 -9.70 -5.17
C SER A 37 5.37 -9.42 -4.23
N ASP A 38 6.43 -10.22 -4.39
CA ASP A 38 7.72 -9.85 -3.84
C ASP A 38 8.18 -8.49 -4.39
N TRP A 39 9.03 -7.84 -3.62
CA TRP A 39 9.70 -6.64 -4.06
C TRP A 39 10.68 -6.96 -5.18
N SER A 40 10.75 -6.09 -6.18
CA SER A 40 11.76 -6.14 -7.21
C SER A 40 13.15 -5.96 -6.60
N THR A 41 14.17 -6.30 -7.37
CA THR A 41 15.53 -5.87 -7.06
C THR A 41 15.58 -4.35 -6.92
N CYS A 42 16.37 -3.88 -5.97
CA CYS A 42 16.59 -2.45 -5.79
C CYS A 42 17.31 -1.89 -7.02
N SER A 43 16.91 -0.71 -7.48
CA SER A 43 17.54 -0.06 -8.63
C SER A 43 18.95 0.49 -8.36
N ASP A 44 19.41 0.43 -7.12
CA ASP A 44 20.72 0.89 -6.68
C ASP A 44 21.16 0.09 -5.44
N GLU A 45 22.42 0.16 -5.05
CA GLU A 45 23.01 -0.71 -4.02
C GLU A 45 23.38 0.02 -2.72
N CYS A 46 23.25 1.35 -2.67
CA CYS A 46 23.59 2.14 -1.49
C CYS A 46 22.86 3.50 -1.45
N GLY A 47 23.04 4.22 -0.35
CA GLY A 47 22.71 5.62 -0.16
C GLY A 47 21.23 5.94 -0.10
N SER A 48 20.36 4.93 0.00
CA SER A 48 18.91 5.09 -0.26
C SER A 48 18.64 5.78 -1.61
N CYS A 49 19.51 5.51 -2.58
CA CYS A 49 19.44 6.07 -3.93
C CYS A 49 18.51 5.27 -4.84
N GLY A 50 18.31 3.99 -4.52
CA GLY A 50 17.48 3.09 -5.31
C GLY A 50 16.06 2.97 -4.77
N VAL A 51 15.16 2.52 -5.65
CA VAL A 51 13.81 2.11 -5.31
C VAL A 51 13.57 0.67 -5.72
N GLN A 52 12.65 0.02 -5.01
CA GLN A 52 12.11 -1.27 -5.36
C GLN A 52 10.60 -1.15 -5.52
N LEU A 53 10.06 -1.98 -6.40
CA LEU A 53 8.67 -1.97 -6.82
C LEU A 53 8.02 -3.28 -6.44
N ARG A 54 6.74 -3.23 -6.08
CA ARG A 54 5.91 -4.43 -5.98
C ARG A 54 4.53 -4.15 -6.55
N THR A 55 3.84 -5.20 -6.93
CA THR A 55 2.49 -5.09 -7.50
C THR A 55 1.54 -6.05 -6.79
N ARG A 56 0.25 -5.78 -6.90
CA ARG A 56 -0.82 -6.69 -6.46
C ARG A 56 -1.96 -6.62 -7.45
N THR A 57 -2.69 -7.71 -7.55
CA THR A 57 -3.84 -7.81 -8.45
C THR A 57 -5.13 -7.65 -7.66
N CYS A 58 -6.07 -6.87 -8.19
CA CYS A 58 -7.42 -6.78 -7.66
C CYS A 58 -8.29 -7.86 -8.32
N LEU A 59 -8.88 -8.74 -7.51
CA LEU A 59 -9.92 -9.66 -7.97
C LEU A 59 -11.28 -9.02 -7.73
N THR A 60 -12.11 -8.98 -8.78
CA THR A 60 -13.46 -8.43 -8.73
C THR A 60 -14.45 -9.51 -9.15
N THR A 61 -15.47 -9.75 -8.33
CA THR A 61 -16.53 -10.72 -8.64
C THR A 61 -17.72 -10.08 -9.37
N GLU A 62 -17.84 -8.76 -9.29
CA GLU A 62 -18.92 -7.99 -9.92
C GLU A 62 -18.37 -6.89 -10.85
N PRO A 63 -18.94 -6.73 -12.06
CA PRO A 63 -18.59 -5.62 -12.94
C PRO A 63 -18.87 -4.27 -12.27
N GLY A 64 -17.90 -3.35 -12.32
CA GLY A 64 -18.04 -2.01 -11.74
C GLY A 64 -17.51 -1.87 -10.31
N CYS A 65 -17.16 -2.98 -9.64
CA CYS A 65 -16.44 -2.94 -8.37
C CYS A 65 -14.93 -2.81 -8.60
N SER A 66 -14.22 -2.12 -7.70
CA SER A 66 -12.76 -2.01 -7.75
C SER A 66 -12.17 -1.94 -6.35
N CYS A 67 -10.95 -2.46 -6.20
CA CYS A 67 -10.27 -2.45 -4.92
C CYS A 67 -9.78 -1.04 -4.58
N GLN A 68 -9.99 -0.61 -3.35
CA GLN A 68 -9.53 0.69 -2.88
C GLN A 68 -8.00 0.70 -2.67
N GLY A 69 -7.35 1.77 -3.12
CA GLY A 69 -5.90 1.98 -3.00
C GLY A 69 -5.10 1.61 -4.26
N SER A 70 -3.77 1.72 -4.17
CA SER A 70 -2.86 1.50 -5.31
C SER A 70 -2.63 0.00 -5.58
N SER A 71 -2.50 -0.38 -6.85
CA SER A 71 -2.02 -1.69 -7.30
C SER A 71 -0.48 -1.81 -7.26
N THR A 72 0.23 -0.70 -7.11
CA THR A 72 1.69 -0.63 -7.12
C THR A 72 2.21 -0.01 -5.83
N GLY A 73 3.23 -0.64 -5.24
CA GLY A 73 4.00 -0.10 -4.13
C GLY A 73 5.41 0.29 -4.58
N VAL A 74 5.90 1.41 -4.08
CA VAL A 74 7.27 1.90 -4.30
C VAL A 74 7.89 2.19 -2.94
N GLN A 75 9.13 1.77 -2.74
CA GLN A 75 9.89 2.16 -1.55
C GLN A 75 11.38 2.28 -1.85
N TYR A 76 12.06 3.14 -1.08
CA TYR A 76 13.51 3.24 -1.12
C TYR A 76 14.16 2.01 -0.48
N CYS A 77 15.35 1.65 -0.96
CA CYS A 77 16.07 0.45 -0.52
C CYS A 77 17.58 0.72 -0.43
N ASN A 78 18.29 -0.24 0.18
CA ASN A 78 19.74 -0.19 0.37
C ASN A 78 20.21 1.05 1.14
N LEU A 79 19.87 1.05 2.43
CA LEU A 79 20.11 2.15 3.36
C LEU A 79 21.59 2.37 3.70
N ASN A 80 22.48 1.42 3.38
CA ASN A 80 23.90 1.55 3.67
C ASN A 80 24.48 2.76 2.93
N ILE A 81 25.36 3.51 3.58
CA ILE A 81 25.99 4.68 2.95
C ILE A 81 26.75 4.31 1.67
N CYS A 82 26.64 5.15 0.65
CA CYS A 82 27.54 5.07 -0.50
C CYS A 82 28.92 5.62 -0.13
N ARG A 83 29.96 5.09 -0.78
CA ARG A 83 31.35 5.59 -0.66
C ARG A 83 31.68 6.52 -1.83
N TYR A 84 32.67 7.38 -1.62
CA TYR A 84 33.27 8.19 -2.67
C TYR A 84 33.63 7.32 -3.89
N PRO A 85 33.37 7.76 -5.14
CA PRO A 85 33.03 9.12 -5.58
C PRO A 85 31.53 9.47 -5.60
N ARG A 86 30.66 8.60 -5.08
CA ARG A 86 29.21 8.83 -5.07
C ARG A 86 28.78 9.69 -3.88
N THR A 87 27.66 10.38 -4.03
CA THR A 87 27.00 11.05 -2.90
C THR A 87 26.62 10.02 -1.83
N THR A 88 26.94 10.30 -0.57
CA THR A 88 26.75 9.36 0.55
C THR A 88 25.30 8.90 0.72
N CYS A 89 24.35 9.83 0.62
CA CYS A 89 22.91 9.60 0.64
C CYS A 89 22.24 10.41 -0.47
N CYS A 90 21.21 9.86 -1.12
CA CYS A 90 20.45 10.53 -2.18
C CYS A 90 19.16 11.17 -1.67
N ASN A 91 18.52 11.98 -2.51
CA ASN A 91 17.22 12.60 -2.23
C ASN A 91 17.28 13.43 -0.93
N ASN A 92 16.28 13.29 -0.05
CA ASN A 92 16.21 13.97 1.25
C ASN A 92 16.70 13.09 2.42
N PHE A 93 17.44 12.02 2.12
CA PHE A 93 18.00 11.14 3.14
C PHE A 93 19.28 11.74 3.73
N ARG A 94 19.47 11.56 5.03
CA ARG A 94 20.67 12.01 5.74
C ARG A 94 21.33 10.83 6.43
N VAL A 95 22.63 10.94 6.67
CA VAL A 95 23.36 9.96 7.46
C VAL A 95 22.84 10.01 8.88
N THR A 96 22.38 8.86 9.36
CA THR A 96 21.99 8.62 10.75
C THR A 96 22.56 7.29 11.21
N THR A 97 22.41 7.00 12.51
CA THR A 97 22.74 5.70 13.08
C THR A 97 21.49 4.83 13.12
N TYR A 98 21.50 3.70 12.43
CA TYR A 98 20.45 2.68 12.46
C TYR A 98 21.05 1.32 12.80
N GLN A 99 20.54 0.67 13.86
CA GLN A 99 21.06 -0.63 14.33
C GLN A 99 22.59 -0.65 14.54
N GLY A 100 23.15 0.44 15.07
CA GLY A 100 24.59 0.57 15.34
C GLY A 100 25.48 0.77 14.10
N LYS A 101 24.88 1.05 12.93
CA LYS A 101 25.61 1.34 11.67
C LYS A 101 25.15 2.66 11.08
N PHE A 102 26.00 3.29 10.26
CA PHE A 102 25.61 4.46 9.49
C PHE A 102 24.69 4.07 8.34
N ALA A 103 23.53 4.71 8.26
CA ALA A 103 22.50 4.48 7.26
C ALA A 103 21.88 5.79 6.77
N CYS A 104 21.30 5.78 5.58
CA CYS A 104 20.62 6.90 4.96
C CYS A 104 19.11 6.82 5.23
N LEU A 105 18.62 7.62 6.17
CA LEU A 105 17.22 7.62 6.60
C LEU A 105 16.62 9.03 6.59
N SER A 106 15.29 9.11 6.49
CA SER A 106 14.58 10.39 6.49
C SER A 106 14.37 10.85 7.93
N ALA A 107 14.16 12.15 8.13
CA ALA A 107 13.91 12.72 9.45
C ALA A 107 12.69 12.08 10.16
N SER A 108 11.75 11.52 9.41
CA SER A 108 10.55 10.84 9.92
C SER A 108 10.81 9.45 10.51
N THR A 109 11.98 8.87 10.24
CA THR A 109 12.34 7.50 10.66
C THR A 109 13.27 7.44 11.87
N VAL A 110 13.75 8.59 12.35
CA VAL A 110 14.59 8.72 13.55
C VAL A 110 13.75 9.45 14.60
N GLY A 111 13.02 8.67 15.41
CA GLY A 111 12.32 9.14 16.60
C GLY A 111 13.17 8.98 17.84
#